data_AF-A0A6G1GY62-F1
#
_entry.id   AF-A0A6G1GY62-F1
#
_cell.length_a   1.000
_cell.length_b   1.000
_cell.length_c   1.000
_cell.angle_alpha   90.00
_cell.angle_beta   90.00
_cell.angle_gamma   90.00
#
_symmetry.space_group_name_H-M   'P 1'
#
loop_
_entity.id
_entity.type
_entity.pdbx_description
1 polymer ?
#
loop_
_entity_poly.entity_id
_entity_poly.type
_entity_poly.pdbx_seq_one_letter_code
_entity_poly.pdbx_strand_id
1 'polypeptide(L)'
;CAGFRGLDCASGFVCIDDKLDDCDPENGGSDCPGVCFPVCGGFAGVACQGEKEFGVECRDIADDGCDAETGGADCQGWCAPKGW
;
A
#
# COMPACT_ATOMS: atom_id res chain seq x y z
N CYS A 1 -5.41 9.18 -4.40
CA CYS A 1 -4.04 9.66 -4.67
C CYS A 1 -3.68 9.27 -6.10
N ALA A 2 -2.50 9.61 -6.61
CA ALA A 2 -2.17 9.41 -8.03
C ALA A 2 -3.24 10.04 -8.95
N GLY A 3 -3.48 9.45 -10.12
CA GLY A 3 -4.42 9.94 -11.11
C GLY A 3 -3.97 11.22 -11.82
N PHE A 4 -4.78 11.70 -12.76
CA PHE A 4 -4.52 12.93 -13.53
C PHE A 4 -4.22 14.18 -12.69
N ARG A 5 -4.66 14.20 -11.42
CA ARG A 5 -4.42 15.31 -10.48
C ARG A 5 -3.14 15.16 -9.67
N GLY A 6 -2.49 13.99 -9.68
CA GLY A 6 -1.24 13.72 -8.95
C GLY A 6 -1.36 13.98 -7.45
N LEU A 7 -2.50 13.62 -6.83
CA LEU A 7 -2.74 13.94 -5.43
C LEU A 7 -1.96 13.00 -4.50
N ASP A 8 -1.34 13.58 -3.48
CA ASP A 8 -0.70 12.81 -2.40
C ASP A 8 -1.72 12.37 -1.34
N CYS A 9 -1.37 11.31 -0.62
CA CYS A 9 -2.09 10.93 0.59
C CYS A 9 -1.71 11.82 1.77
N ALA A 10 -2.59 11.88 2.78
CA ALA A 10 -2.24 12.51 4.04
C ALA A 10 -1.07 11.77 4.73
N SER A 11 -0.38 12.46 5.63
CA SER A 11 0.68 11.84 6.44
C SER A 11 0.19 10.59 7.16
N GLY A 12 0.99 9.53 7.12
CA GLY A 12 0.65 8.21 7.68
C GLY A 12 -0.13 7.30 6.72
N PHE A 13 -0.28 7.70 5.46
CA PHE A 13 -0.89 6.90 4.41
C PHE A 13 0.04 6.81 3.21
N VAL A 14 -0.03 5.68 2.51
CA VAL A 14 0.67 5.44 1.24
C VAL A 14 -0.35 5.27 0.13
N CYS A 15 0.03 5.71 -1.06
CA CYS A 15 -0.78 5.56 -2.27
C CYS A 15 -0.50 4.21 -2.91
N ILE A 16 -1.53 3.39 -3.06
CA ILE A 16 -1.46 2.10 -3.76
C ILE A 16 -2.41 2.16 -4.96
N ASP A 17 -1.94 1.69 -6.11
CA ASP A 17 -2.73 1.60 -7.33
C ASP A 17 -3.93 0.64 -7.15
N ASP A 18 -5.12 1.06 -7.58
CA ASP A 18 -6.35 0.29 -7.33
C ASP A 18 -6.48 -0.89 -8.30
N LYS A 19 -6.16 -2.10 -7.84
CA LYS A 19 -6.27 -3.32 -8.67
C LYS A 19 -7.70 -3.68 -9.09
N LEU A 20 -8.71 -3.01 -8.53
CA LEU A 20 -10.11 -3.22 -8.89
C LEU A 20 -10.57 -2.32 -10.03
N ASP A 21 -9.72 -1.40 -10.50
CA ASP A 21 -10.03 -0.61 -11.67
C ASP A 21 -9.58 -1.30 -12.97
N ASP A 22 -10.23 -0.97 -14.08
CA ASP A 22 -9.83 -1.41 -15.41
C ASP A 22 -8.66 -0.55 -15.96
N CYS A 23 -7.95 0.19 -15.10
CA CYS A 23 -6.85 1.05 -15.49
C CYS A 23 -5.60 0.20 -15.65
N ASP A 24 -5.18 -0.01 -16.90
CA ASP A 24 -3.96 -0.74 -17.22
C ASP A 24 -2.73 0.13 -16.85
N PRO A 25 -1.95 -0.22 -15.81
CA PRO A 25 -0.80 0.57 -15.39
C PRO A 25 0.32 0.54 -16.46
N GLU A 26 0.38 -0.52 -17.28
CA GLU A 26 1.37 -0.67 -18.35
C GLU A 26 1.03 0.21 -19.57
N ASN A 27 -0.23 0.64 -19.72
CA ASN A 27 -0.70 1.46 -20.85
C ASN A 27 -1.34 2.81 -20.43
N GLY A 28 -1.17 3.25 -19.19
CA GLY A 28 -1.72 4.53 -18.69
C GLY A 28 -1.30 4.96 -17.27
N GLY A 29 -0.35 4.26 -16.65
CA GLY A 29 -0.12 4.23 -15.19
C GLY A 29 0.20 5.53 -14.45
N SER A 30 0.30 6.69 -15.11
CA SER A 30 0.40 7.99 -14.42
C SER A 30 -0.96 8.57 -14.01
N ASP A 31 -2.03 8.17 -14.72
CA ASP A 31 -3.38 8.70 -14.54
C ASP A 31 -4.33 7.71 -13.84
N CYS A 32 -3.84 6.54 -13.42
CA CYS A 32 -4.64 5.58 -12.68
C CYS A 32 -4.92 6.08 -11.25
N PRO A 33 -6.19 6.03 -10.80
CA PRO A 33 -6.55 6.44 -9.46
C PRO A 33 -5.98 5.47 -8.43
N GLY A 34 -5.22 5.99 -7.48
CA GLY A 34 -4.74 5.22 -6.33
C GLY A 34 -5.62 5.41 -5.10
N VAL A 35 -5.61 4.40 -4.23
CA VAL A 35 -6.25 4.38 -2.92
C VAL A 35 -5.22 4.62 -1.82
N CYS A 36 -5.57 5.46 -0.84
CA CYS A 36 -4.72 5.74 0.31
C CYS A 36 -4.95 4.69 1.39
N PHE A 37 -3.91 3.97 1.77
CA PHE A 37 -3.94 2.99 2.86
C PHE A 37 -3.03 3.41 4.02
N PRO A 38 -3.42 3.14 5.28
CA PRO A 38 -2.56 3.38 6.43
C PRO A 38 -1.24 2.63 6.30
N VAL A 39 -0.14 3.25 6.71
CA VAL A 39 1.17 2.59 6.75
C VAL A 39 1.25 1.58 7.91
N CYS A 40 1.98 0.49 7.69
CA CYS A 40 2.31 -0.52 8.70
C CYS A 40 3.75 -0.99 8.54
N GLY A 41 4.21 -1.89 9.40
CA GLY A 41 5.58 -2.39 9.39
C GLY A 41 6.58 -1.30 9.78
N GLY A 42 7.69 -1.22 9.04
CA GLY A 42 8.79 -0.31 9.34
C GLY A 42 9.63 -0.79 10.53
N PHE A 43 10.75 -0.11 10.80
CA PHE A 43 11.59 -0.40 11.98
C PHE A 43 10.84 -0.30 13.32
N ALA A 44 9.74 0.45 13.35
CA ALA A 44 8.86 0.57 14.51
C ALA A 44 7.86 -0.59 14.66
N GLY A 45 7.73 -1.49 13.68
CA GLY A 45 6.80 -2.62 13.71
C GLY A 45 5.35 -2.18 13.87
N VAL A 46 4.94 -1.14 13.13
CA VAL A 46 3.59 -0.55 13.24
C VAL A 46 2.56 -1.57 12.78
N ALA A 47 1.70 -2.04 13.68
CA ALA A 47 0.62 -2.96 13.35
C ALA A 47 -0.55 -2.27 12.66
N CYS A 48 -1.30 -3.00 11.85
CA CYS A 48 -2.53 -2.47 11.28
C CYS A 48 -3.62 -2.40 12.35
N GLN A 49 -4.19 -1.20 12.52
CA GLN A 49 -5.38 -1.05 13.35
C GLN A 49 -6.55 -1.77 12.68
N GLY A 50 -6.94 -2.92 13.24
CA GLY A 50 -8.04 -3.72 12.69
C GLY A 50 -7.68 -5.13 12.26
N GLU A 51 -6.43 -5.60 12.41
CA GLU A 51 -6.03 -6.95 11.94
C GLU A 51 -6.95 -8.07 12.43
N LYS A 52 -7.41 -7.95 13.67
CA LYS A 52 -8.28 -8.95 14.32
C LYS A 52 -9.77 -8.70 14.11
N GLU A 53 -10.16 -7.47 13.76
CA GLU A 53 -11.57 -7.04 13.73
C GLU A 53 -12.10 -6.94 12.30
N PHE A 54 -11.31 -6.41 11.38
CA PHE A 54 -11.68 -6.16 9.98
C PHE A 54 -10.97 -7.09 9.00
N GLY A 55 -10.16 -8.02 9.51
CA GLY A 55 -9.41 -8.97 8.67
C GLY A 55 -8.43 -8.27 7.74
N VAL A 56 -7.82 -7.18 8.21
CA VAL A 56 -6.73 -6.50 7.49
C VAL A 56 -5.39 -7.15 7.80
N GLU A 57 -4.45 -7.08 6.87
CA GLU A 57 -3.08 -7.54 7.03
C GLU A 57 -2.11 -6.47 6.54
N CYS A 58 -0.92 -6.45 7.13
CA CYS A 58 0.15 -5.61 6.63
C CYS A 58 0.74 -6.26 5.38
N ARG A 59 0.76 -5.53 4.27
CA ARG A 59 1.33 -5.97 3.00
C ARG A 59 2.51 -5.08 2.65
N ASP A 60 3.59 -5.69 2.19
CA ASP A 60 4.75 -4.94 1.74
C ASP A 60 4.41 -4.09 0.52
N ILE A 61 4.99 -2.90 0.45
CA ILE A 61 4.88 -2.04 -0.73
C ILE A 61 5.78 -2.67 -1.80
N ALA A 62 5.19 -3.09 -2.92
CA ALA A 62 5.96 -3.64 -4.03
C ALA A 62 6.94 -2.60 -4.59
N ASP A 63 8.09 -3.07 -5.07
CA ASP A 63 9.14 -2.26 -5.73
C ASP A 63 9.81 -1.17 -4.86
N ASP A 64 9.61 -1.17 -3.54
CA ASP A 64 10.35 -0.30 -2.60
C ASP A 64 11.78 -0.80 -2.31
N GLY A 65 12.18 -1.91 -2.94
CA GLY A 65 13.47 -2.57 -2.78
C GLY A 65 13.59 -3.41 -1.50
N CYS A 66 12.51 -3.56 -0.72
CA CYS A 66 12.45 -4.37 0.48
C CYS A 66 11.93 -5.79 0.14
N ASP A 67 12.83 -6.77 0.10
CA ASP A 67 12.48 -8.18 -0.07
C ASP A 67 12.15 -8.81 1.29
N ALA A 68 10.86 -9.03 1.54
CA ALA A 68 10.37 -9.67 2.75
C ALA A 68 10.75 -11.17 2.86
N GLU A 69 11.12 -11.85 1.75
CA GLU A 69 11.56 -13.24 1.74
C GLU A 69 13.02 -13.41 2.20
N THR A 70 13.87 -12.38 2.04
CA THR A 70 15.29 -12.42 2.47
C THR A 70 15.65 -11.52 3.66
N GLY A 71 14.71 -10.74 4.20
CA GLY A 71 14.76 -10.24 5.57
C GLY A 71 14.85 -8.73 5.73
N GLY A 72 13.70 -8.07 5.71
CA GLY A 72 13.50 -6.82 6.42
C GLY A 72 12.43 -7.01 7.48
N ALA A 73 12.79 -7.04 8.76
CA ALA A 73 11.82 -6.97 9.86
C ALA A 73 11.19 -5.55 9.98
N ASP A 74 11.54 -4.69 9.03
CA ASP A 74 11.46 -3.24 9.06
C ASP A 74 10.98 -2.65 7.72
N CYS A 75 10.35 -3.45 6.84
CA CYS A 75 9.76 -3.00 5.58
C CYS A 75 8.50 -2.16 5.82
N GLN A 76 8.40 -1.00 5.16
CA GLN A 76 7.18 -0.20 5.22
C GLN A 76 6.11 -0.88 4.37
N GLY A 77 5.01 -1.26 5.03
CA GLY A 77 3.85 -1.84 4.38
C GLY A 77 2.65 -0.90 4.38
N TRP A 78 1.54 -1.44 3.90
CA TRP A 78 0.24 -0.81 3.91
C TRP A 78 -0.85 -1.78 4.40
N CYS A 79 -1.86 -1.24 5.07
CA CYS A 79 -2.93 -2.05 5.66
C CYS A 79 -4.03 -2.37 4.66
N ALA A 80 -4.10 -3.63 4.24
CA ALA A 80 -5.02 -4.12 3.23
C ALA A 80 -6.02 -5.14 3.81
N PRO A 81 -7.27 -5.21 3.34
CA PRO A 81 -8.10 -6.40 3.55
C PRO A 81 -7.42 -7.66 3.02
N LYS A 82 -7.58 -8.79 3.71
CA LYS A 82 -7.12 -10.09 3.19
C LYS A 82 -7.76 -10.39 1.84
N GLY A 83 -6.91 -10.65 0.84
CA GLY A 83 -7.32 -10.98 -0.53
C GLY A 83 -7.42 -9.78 -1.48
N TRP A 84 -6.96 -8.60 -1.05
CA TRP A 84 -6.66 -7.48 -1.95
C TRP A 84 -5.51 -7.81 -2.91
#